data_AF-A0A1M6GBC5-F1
#
_entry.id   AF-A0A1M6GBC5-F1
#
_cell.length_a   1.000
_cell.length_b   1.000
_cell.length_c   1.000
_cell.angle_alpha   90.00
_cell.angle_beta   90.00
_cell.angle_gamma   90.00
#
_symmetry.space_group_name_H-M   'P 1'
#
loop_
_entity.id
_entity.type
_entity.pdbx_description
1 polymer ?
#
loop_
_entity_poly.entity_id
_entity_poly.type
_entity_poly.pdbx_seq_one_letter_code
_entity_poly.pdbx_strand_id
1 'polypeptide(L)'
;MDKTHINFPLPDAERFPIQNRFFVAVWHYIANHNMRGFATFCRLYGLQQGNLYRLAQNPTRQFNPNLLTLMVKLGYSANWLLTGHGSMLRKYEAKNA
;
A
#
# COMPACT_ATOMS: atom_id res chain seq x y z
N MET A 1 -4.34 -24.96 -5.18
CA MET A 1 -3.61 -24.04 -4.29
C MET A 1 -4.51 -22.85 -4.03
N ASP A 2 -5.22 -22.90 -2.91
CA ASP A 2 -6.04 -21.80 -2.39
C ASP A 2 -5.12 -20.59 -2.12
N LYS A 3 -5.36 -19.47 -2.82
CA LYS A 3 -4.54 -18.25 -2.74
C LYS A 3 -5.23 -17.15 -1.93
N THR A 4 -6.19 -17.48 -1.06
CA THR A 4 -7.15 -16.49 -0.55
C THR A 4 -7.20 -16.29 0.96
N HIS A 5 -6.29 -16.91 1.71
CA HIS A 5 -6.15 -16.62 3.15
C HIS A 5 -4.77 -16.04 3.48
N ILE A 6 -4.47 -14.85 2.96
CA ILE A 6 -3.41 -14.04 3.57
C ILE A 6 -4.04 -13.29 4.74
N ASN A 7 -3.91 -13.85 5.94
CA ASN A 7 -4.24 -13.18 7.20
C ASN A 7 -3.13 -12.16 7.53
N PHE A 8 -2.97 -11.13 6.69
CA PHE A 8 -2.04 -10.04 6.96
C PHE A 8 -2.78 -8.95 7.74
N PRO A 9 -2.27 -8.54 8.91
CA PRO A 9 -2.94 -7.54 9.73
C PRO A 9 -2.96 -6.20 8.99
N LEU A 10 -4.12 -5.54 8.98
CA LEU A 10 -4.20 -4.14 8.58
C LEU A 10 -4.25 -3.26 9.82
N PRO A 11 -3.52 -2.13 9.86
CA PRO A 11 -3.71 -1.11 10.88
C PRO A 11 -5.18 -0.71 11.00
N ASP A 12 -5.63 -0.36 12.20
CA ASP A 12 -6.95 0.21 12.41
C ASP A 12 -7.16 1.47 11.55
N ALA A 13 -8.23 1.51 10.77
CA ALA A 13 -8.44 2.54 9.76
C ALA A 13 -8.81 3.91 10.38
N GLU A 14 -9.37 3.94 11.59
CA GLU A 14 -9.74 5.19 12.27
C GLU A 14 -8.54 5.79 13.00
N ARG A 15 -7.75 4.95 13.69
CA ARG A 15 -6.60 5.40 14.49
C ARG A 15 -5.34 5.60 13.65
N PHE A 16 -5.15 4.80 12.59
CA PHE A 16 -3.95 4.84 11.73
C PHE A 16 -4.31 4.87 10.24
N PRO A 17 -5.09 5.87 9.80
CA PRO A 17 -5.68 5.91 8.46
C PRO A 17 -4.64 5.91 7.33
N ILE A 18 -3.50 6.58 7.51
CA ILE A 18 -2.45 6.68 6.49
C ILE A 18 -1.74 5.33 6.31
N GLN A 19 -1.36 4.68 7.41
CA GLN A 19 -0.71 3.37 7.39
C GLN A 19 -1.67 2.32 6.82
N ASN A 20 -2.94 2.34 7.21
CA ASN A 20 -3.97 1.49 6.65
C ASN A 20 -4.04 1.64 5.12
N ARG A 21 -4.21 2.88 4.63
CA ARG A 21 -4.28 3.16 3.18
C ARG A 21 -3.03 2.76 2.42
N PHE A 22 -1.84 2.91 3.02
CA PHE A 22 -0.60 2.39 2.45
C PHE A 22 -0.69 0.88 2.21
N PHE A 23 -1.07 0.09 3.22
CA PHE A 23 -1.18 -1.37 3.07
C PHE A 23 -2.32 -1.77 2.11
N VAL A 24 -3.45 -1.06 2.12
CA VAL A 24 -4.53 -1.27 1.14
C VAL A 24 -4.01 -1.06 -0.29
N ALA A 25 -3.25 0.02 -0.52
CA ALA A 25 -2.67 0.30 -1.83
C ALA A 25 -1.65 -0.77 -2.26
N VAL A 26 -0.84 -1.28 -1.32
CA VAL A 26 0.08 -2.39 -1.59
C VAL A 26 -0.67 -3.66 -2.01
N TRP A 27 -1.74 -4.01 -1.30
CA TRP A 27 -2.53 -5.21 -1.63
C TRP A 27 -3.28 -5.06 -2.96
N HIS A 28 -3.85 -3.89 -3.22
CA HIS A 28 -4.46 -3.59 -4.51
C HIS A 28 -3.44 -3.70 -5.65
N TYR A 29 -2.21 -3.22 -5.45
CA TYR A 29 -1.12 -3.36 -6.42
C TYR A 29 -0.76 -4.83 -6.67
N ILE A 30 -0.58 -5.61 -5.61
CA ILE A 30 -0.29 -7.05 -5.70
C ILE A 30 -1.37 -7.79 -6.49
N ALA A 31 -2.65 -7.50 -6.22
CA ALA A 31 -3.77 -8.12 -6.91
C ALA A 31 -3.78 -7.75 -8.41
N ASN A 32 -3.67 -6.47 -8.74
CA ASN A 32 -3.74 -6.01 -10.14
C ASN A 32 -2.56 -6.46 -10.99
N HIS A 33 -1.40 -6.68 -10.38
CA HIS A 33 -0.22 -7.19 -11.07
C HIS A 33 -0.07 -8.71 -10.98
N ASN A 34 -1.10 -9.44 -10.51
CA ASN A 34 -1.08 -10.89 -10.35
C ASN A 34 0.16 -11.40 -9.59
N MET A 35 0.64 -10.62 -8.61
CA MET A 35 1.83 -10.96 -7.85
C MET A 35 1.55 -12.11 -6.90
N ARG A 36 2.56 -12.94 -6.64
CA ARG A 36 2.45 -14.07 -5.69
C ARG A 36 2.04 -13.62 -4.28
N GLY A 37 2.41 -12.40 -3.88
CA GLY A 37 2.01 -11.81 -2.60
C GLY A 37 3.00 -10.79 -2.07
N PHE A 38 2.84 -10.45 -0.79
CA PHE A 38 3.58 -9.38 -0.12
C PHE A 38 5.10 -9.55 -0.15
N ALA A 39 5.61 -10.76 0.07
CA ALA A 39 7.04 -11.03 0.01
C ALA A 39 7.64 -10.72 -1.38
N THR A 40 6.89 -11.00 -2.45
CA THR A 40 7.31 -10.68 -3.82
C THR A 40 7.32 -9.18 -4.05
N PHE A 41 6.31 -8.46 -3.58
CA PHE A 41 6.27 -6.99 -3.62
C PHE A 41 7.46 -6.37 -2.87
N CYS A 42 7.72 -6.83 -1.64
CA CYS A 42 8.84 -6.34 -0.84
C CYS A 42 10.18 -6.55 -1.53
N ARG A 43 10.41 -7.75 -2.10
CA ARG A 43 11.64 -8.05 -2.85
C ARG A 43 11.79 -7.17 -4.09
N LEU A 44 10.69 -6.94 -4.83
CA LEU A 44 10.69 -6.12 -6.04
C LEU A 44 11.12 -4.68 -5.76
N TYR A 45 10.72 -4.11 -4.62
CA TYR A 45 11.00 -2.72 -4.26
C TYR A 45 12.06 -2.54 -3.17
N GLY A 46 12.81 -3.59 -2.84
CA GLY A 46 13.88 -3.52 -1.83
C GLY A 46 13.38 -3.20 -0.41
N LEU A 47 12.15 -3.57 -0.07
CA LEU A 47 11.53 -3.28 1.23
C LEU A 47 11.80 -4.40 2.23
N GLN A 48 12.04 -4.03 3.47
CA GLN A 48 12.23 -4.97 4.58
C GLN A 48 10.88 -5.53 5.06
N GLN A 49 10.53 -6.75 4.60
CA GLN A 49 9.24 -7.39 4.90
C GLN A 49 8.92 -7.42 6.40
N GLY A 50 9.89 -7.78 7.24
CA GLY A 50 9.70 -7.86 8.70
C GLY A 50 9.39 -6.50 9.36
N ASN A 51 9.97 -5.41 8.84
CA ASN A 51 9.66 -4.07 9.31
C ASN A 51 8.23 -3.69 8.98
N LEU A 52 7.77 -3.97 7.76
CA LEU A 52 6.40 -3.68 7.34
C LEU A 52 5.38 -4.56 8.07
N TYR A 53 5.69 -5.83 8.32
CA TYR A 53 4.82 -6.71 9.11
C TYR A 53 4.66 -6.19 10.55
N ARG A 54 5.77 -5.81 11.20
CA ARG A 54 5.74 -5.20 12.54
C ARG A 54 5.01 -3.86 12.57
N LEU A 55 5.14 -3.05 11.53
CA LEU A 55 4.41 -1.79 11.39
C LEU A 55 2.90 -2.05 11.25
N ALA A 56 2.52 -3.07 10.48
CA ALA A 56 1.11 -3.43 10.31
C ALA A 56 0.46 -3.91 11.61
N GLN A 57 1.19 -4.69 12.42
CA GLN A 57 0.74 -5.17 13.74
C GLN A 57 0.78 -4.09 14.82
N ASN A 58 1.78 -3.21 14.77
CA ASN A 58 1.94 -2.11 15.72
C ASN A 58 2.16 -0.79 14.95
N PRO A 59 1.06 -0.11 14.55
CA PRO A 59 1.12 1.08 13.70
C PRO A 59 1.65 2.33 14.40
N THR A 60 1.86 2.28 15.72
CA THR A 60 2.52 3.36 16.48
C THR A 60 4.02 3.46 16.21
N ARG A 61 4.60 2.42 15.59
CA ARG A 61 6.00 2.44 15.14
C ARG A 61 6.22 3.55 14.11
N GLN A 62 7.45 4.02 14.02
CA GLN A 62 7.83 5.04 13.05
C GLN A 62 7.47 4.61 11.62
N PHE A 63 6.57 5.37 11.00
CA PHE A 63 6.20 5.21 9.61
C PHE A 63 7.09 6.07 8.73
N ASN A 64 7.73 5.47 7.71
CA ASN A 64 8.57 6.21 6.78
C ASN A 64 7.73 6.79 5.63
N PRO A 65 7.63 8.13 5.47
CA PRO A 65 6.83 8.74 4.40
C PRO A 65 7.27 8.35 2.98
N ASN A 66 8.52 7.92 2.77
CA ASN A 66 8.99 7.46 1.46
C ASN A 66 8.22 6.25 0.93
N LEU A 67 7.56 5.49 1.81
CA LEU A 67 6.65 4.41 1.43
C LEU A 67 5.43 4.93 0.65
N LEU A 68 4.91 6.12 1.01
CA LEU A 68 3.84 6.77 0.26
C LEU A 68 4.34 7.26 -1.09
N THR A 69 5.55 7.82 -1.13
CA THR A 69 6.20 8.23 -2.39
C THR A 69 6.33 7.07 -3.37
N LEU A 70 6.66 5.87 -2.88
CA LEU A 70 6.65 4.65 -3.71
C LEU A 70 5.25 4.39 -4.31
N MET A 71 4.20 4.42 -3.50
CA MET A 71 2.83 4.20 -4.01
C MET A 71 2.42 5.27 -5.03
N VAL A 72 2.80 6.53 -4.82
CA VAL A 72 2.58 7.58 -5.83
C VAL A 72 3.30 7.24 -7.13
N LYS A 73 4.56 6.81 -7.09
CA LYS A 73 5.28 6.37 -8.31
C LYS A 73 4.57 5.21 -9.03
N LEU A 74 3.90 4.34 -8.28
CA LEU A 74 3.12 3.21 -8.80
C LEU A 74 1.69 3.57 -9.28
N GLY A 75 1.35 4.87 -9.35
CA GLY A 75 0.08 5.32 -9.93
C GLY A 75 -1.01 5.68 -8.94
N TYR A 76 -0.73 5.59 -7.63
CA TYR A 76 -1.71 5.94 -6.60
C TYR A 76 -1.78 7.45 -6.37
N SER A 77 -2.96 7.91 -5.99
CA SER A 77 -3.23 9.31 -5.68
C SER A 77 -2.63 9.69 -4.33
N ALA A 78 -1.78 10.72 -4.32
CA ALA A 78 -1.23 11.28 -3.08
C ALA A 78 -2.35 11.82 -2.17
N ASN A 79 -3.38 12.45 -2.76
CA ASN A 79 -4.52 12.95 -2.02
C ASN A 79 -5.27 11.81 -1.32
N TRP A 80 -5.53 10.72 -2.02
CA TRP A 80 -6.20 9.56 -1.44
C TRP A 80 -5.33 8.90 -0.36
N LEU A 81 -4.03 8.71 -0.59
CA LEU A 81 -3.13 8.12 0.40
C LEU A 81 -3.10 8.92 1.72
N LEU A 82 -3.05 10.24 1.64
CA LEU A 82 -2.94 11.11 2.81
C LEU A 82 -4.29 11.36 3.49
N THR A 83 -5.36 11.56 2.72
CA THR A 83 -6.64 12.05 3.25
C THR A 83 -7.77 11.03 3.19
N GLY A 84 -7.67 10.03 2.32
CA GLY A 84 -8.78 9.12 1.99
C GLY A 84 -9.78 9.70 1.00
N HIS A 85 -9.64 10.96 0.59
CA HIS A 85 -10.58 11.59 -0.34
C HIS A 85 -10.22 11.35 -1.81
N GLY A 86 -11.27 11.21 -2.64
CA GLY A 86 -11.16 11.02 -4.08
C GLY A 86 -10.79 9.60 -4.49
N SER A 87 -10.35 9.43 -5.73
CA SER A 87 -10.01 8.12 -6.30
C SER A 87 -8.66 7.62 -5.79
N MET A 88 -8.58 6.31 -5.49
CA MET A 88 -7.36 5.63 -5.06
C MET A 88 -6.24 5.72 -6.11
N LEU A 89 -6.57 5.46 -7.36
CA LEU A 89 -5.66 5.64 -8.48
C LEU A 89 -5.73 7.08 -8.99
N ARG A 90 -4.61 7.60 -9.48
CA ARG A 90 -4.66 8.83 -10.27
C ARG A 90 -5.54 8.57 -11.49
N LYS A 91 -6.46 9.49 -11.77
CA LYS A 91 -7.05 9.56 -13.11
C LYS A 91 -5.90 9.84 -14.06
N TYR A 92 -5.74 9.02 -15.10
CA TYR A 92 -4.92 9.43 -16.23
C TYR A 92 -5.56 10.70 -16.77
N GLU A 93 -4.94 11.85 -16.54
CA GLU A 93 -5.20 12.98 -17.43
C GLU A 93 -4.67 12.50 -18.78
N ALA A 94 -5.61 12.20 -19.68
CA ALA A 94 -5.27 12.08 -21.08
C ALA A 94 -4.54 13.38 -21.43
N LYS A 95 -3.22 13.29 -21.64
CA LYS A 95 -2.51 14.37 -22.32
C LYS A 95 -3.29 14.59 -23.60
N ASN A 96 -3.83 15.80 -23.77
CA ASN A 96 -4.68 16.20 -24.87
C ASN A 96 -4.17 15.57 -26.18
N ALA A 97 -5.10 14.86 -26.83
CA ALA A 97 -4.98 14.37 -28.20
C ALA A 97 -4.68 15.51 -29.18
#